data_AF-A0A0C2S462-F1
#
_entry.id   AF-A0A0C2S462-F1
#
_cell.length_a   1.000
_cell.length_b   1.000
_cell.length_c   1.000
_cell.angle_alpha   90.00
_cell.angle_beta   90.00
_cell.angle_gamma   90.00
#
_symmetry.space_group_name_H-M   'P 1'
#
loop_
_entity.id
_entity.type
_entity.pdbx_description
1 polymer ?
#
loop_
_entity_poly.entity_id
_entity_poly.type
_entity_poly.pdbx_seq_one_letter_code
_entity_poly.pdbx_strand_id
1 'polypeptide(L)'
;EYIYKHFPRKSLLDYASMVENMTTRSSKKDTFIFNVDGCITVHFVSLLRDSGAFTPEEANEYIEFGTLNVMFVLGGRSIGFISNHLDQKNLCSSLPRHPASEGFIH
;
A
#
# COMPACT_ATOMS: atom_id res chain seq x y z
N GLU A 1 3.96 -10.49 11.05
CA GLU A 1 4.19 -11.89 11.50
C GLU A 1 4.72 -12.81 10.39
N TYR A 2 4.06 -12.88 9.23
CA TYR A 2 4.46 -13.74 8.10
C TYR A 2 5.94 -13.59 7.67
N ILE A 3 6.40 -12.37 7.42
CA ILE A 3 7.80 -12.11 7.00
C ILE A 3 8.81 -12.53 8.06
N TYR A 4 8.47 -12.36 9.35
CA TYR A 4 9.34 -12.78 10.43
C TYR A 4 9.61 -14.29 10.43
N LYS A 5 8.65 -15.09 9.96
CA LYS A 5 8.73 -16.54 9.87
C LYS A 5 9.39 -17.05 8.58
N HIS A 6 9.23 -16.35 7.46
CA HIS A 6 9.57 -16.90 6.14
C HIS A 6 10.80 -16.28 5.47
N PHE A 7 11.24 -15.09 5.88
CA PHE A 7 12.28 -14.37 5.15
C PHE A 7 13.65 -14.54 5.83
N PRO A 8 14.72 -14.85 5.08
CA PRO A 8 16.03 -15.08 5.65
C PRO A 8 16.71 -13.78 6.12
N ARG A 9 16.48 -12.65 5.44
CA ARG A 9 17.01 -11.31 5.81
C ARG A 9 15.88 -10.28 5.84
N LYS A 10 16.03 -9.27 6.71
CA LYS A 10 14.97 -8.30 7.09
C LYS A 10 15.52 -6.89 7.36
N SER A 11 16.70 -6.55 6.84
CA SER A 11 17.40 -5.30 7.18
C SER A 11 16.58 -4.03 6.91
N LEU A 12 15.77 -4.03 5.85
CA LEU A 12 14.89 -2.91 5.52
C LEU A 12 13.68 -2.80 6.46
N LEU A 13 13.14 -3.94 6.90
CA LEU A 13 12.03 -3.99 7.86
C LEU A 13 12.50 -3.53 9.25
N ASP A 14 13.69 -3.94 9.66
CA ASP A 14 14.31 -3.51 10.92
C ASP A 14 14.58 -2.00 10.91
N TYR A 15 15.08 -1.49 9.77
CA TYR A 15 15.27 -0.04 9.57
C TYR A 15 13.94 0.73 9.62
N ALA A 16 12.90 0.25 8.92
CA ALA A 16 11.58 0.88 8.95
C ALA A 16 10.97 0.92 10.36
N SER A 17 11.11 -0.19 11.11
CA SER A 17 10.65 -0.29 12.50
C SER A 17 11.44 0.65 13.43
N MET A 18 12.74 0.82 13.19
CA MET A 18 13.56 1.77 13.93
C MET A 18 13.15 3.22 13.64
N VAL A 19 12.90 3.55 12.37
CA VAL A 19 12.41 4.88 11.97
C VAL A 19 11.04 5.15 12.58
N GLU A 20 10.12 4.18 12.55
CA GLU A 20 8.82 4.28 13.22
C GLU A 20 8.99 4.56 14.72
N ASN A 21 9.86 3.81 15.41
CA ASN A 21 10.16 4.03 16.83
C ASN A 21 10.83 5.39 17.12
N MET A 22 11.54 5.98 16.15
CA MET A 22 12.13 7.31 16.28
C MET A 22 11.10 8.42 16.02
N THR A 23 10.23 8.25 15.02
CA THR A 23 9.23 9.26 14.64
C THR A 23 8.07 9.30 15.64
N THR A 24 7.65 8.16 16.17
CA THR A 24 6.67 8.07 17.28
C THR A 24 7.21 8.66 18.58
N ARG A 25 8.53 8.61 18.82
CA ARG A 25 9.18 9.29 19.96
C ARG A 25 9.43 10.78 19.75
N SER A 26 9.54 11.25 18.50
CA SER A 26 9.93 12.63 18.17
C SER A 26 8.76 13.57 17.85
N SER A 27 7.54 13.04 17.62
CA SER A 27 6.39 13.83 17.20
C SER A 27 5.26 13.80 18.21
N LYS A 28 4.86 14.99 18.69
CA LYS A 28 3.67 15.27 19.51
C LYS A 28 2.33 15.03 18.78
N LYS A 29 2.25 14.03 17.92
CA LYS A 29 1.05 13.65 17.14
C LYS A 29 1.04 12.13 16.95
N ASP A 30 0.16 11.45 17.68
CA ASP A 30 -0.10 10.00 17.66
C ASP A 30 -0.56 9.44 16.29
N THR A 31 -0.55 10.25 15.24
CA THR A 31 -1.10 9.92 13.91
C THR A 31 -0.05 9.44 12.91
N PHE A 32 1.25 9.56 13.22
CA PHE A 32 2.32 9.11 12.32
C PHE A 32 2.71 7.65 12.61
N ILE A 33 1.70 6.78 12.62
CA ILE A 33 1.88 5.33 12.62
C ILE A 33 2.27 4.94 11.19
N PHE A 34 3.19 3.99 11.05
CA PHE A 34 3.63 3.49 9.76
C PHE A 34 2.42 3.02 8.93
N ASN A 35 2.05 3.79 7.89
CA ASN A 35 0.86 3.53 7.08
C ASN A 35 0.94 2.12 6.43
N VAL A 36 -0.22 1.49 6.21
CA VAL A 36 -0.34 0.21 5.51
C VAL A 36 0.37 0.24 4.16
N ASP A 37 0.33 1.37 3.44
CA ASP A 37 1.04 1.52 2.16
C ASP A 37 2.56 1.47 2.34
N GLY A 38 3.09 2.20 3.32
CA GLY A 38 4.53 2.18 3.65
C GLY A 38 4.99 0.80 4.11
N CYS A 39 4.12 0.10 4.83
CA CYS A 39 4.32 -1.28 5.22
C CYS A 39 4.39 -2.21 4.00
N ILE A 40 3.39 -2.18 3.12
CA ILE A 40 3.37 -2.98 1.90
C ILE A 40 4.62 -2.70 1.04
N THR A 41 5.02 -1.43 0.89
CA THR A 41 6.22 -1.04 0.14
C THR A 41 7.49 -1.67 0.72
N VAL A 42 7.75 -1.51 2.02
CA VAL A 42 8.96 -2.08 2.65
C VAL A 42 8.97 -3.61 2.54
N HIS A 43 7.81 -4.24 2.71
CA HIS A 43 7.68 -5.69 2.62
C HIS A 43 7.93 -6.21 1.19
N PHE A 44 7.41 -5.51 0.19
CA PHE A 44 7.62 -5.86 -1.22
C PHE A 44 9.08 -5.71 -1.65
N VAL A 45 9.75 -4.64 -1.21
CA VAL A 45 11.18 -4.43 -1.51
C VAL A 45 12.04 -5.49 -0.82
N SER A 46 11.73 -5.84 0.43
CA SER A 46 12.39 -6.96 1.10
C SER A 46 12.13 -8.30 0.39
N LEU A 47 10.97 -8.51 -0.23
CA LEU A 47 10.71 -9.70 -1.04
C LEU A 47 11.63 -9.74 -2.26
N LEU A 48 11.73 -8.65 -3.00
CA LEU A 48 12.58 -8.63 -4.19
C LEU A 48 14.07 -8.82 -3.84
N ARG A 49 14.54 -8.20 -2.75
CA ARG A 49 15.97 -8.21 -2.40
C ARG A 49 16.41 -9.41 -1.56
N ASP A 50 15.56 -9.89 -0.65
CA ASP A 50 15.95 -10.88 0.38
C ASP A 50 15.38 -12.28 0.12
N SER A 51 14.49 -12.47 -0.87
CA SER A 51 13.95 -13.80 -1.20
C SER A 51 14.97 -14.72 -1.89
N GLY A 52 16.04 -14.16 -2.47
CA GLY A 52 17.00 -14.90 -3.29
C GLY A 52 16.49 -15.29 -4.67
N ALA A 53 15.29 -14.84 -5.05
CA ALA A 53 14.71 -15.09 -6.38
C ALA A 53 15.18 -14.09 -7.45
N PHE A 54 15.72 -12.93 -7.04
CA PHE A 54 16.16 -11.85 -7.92
C PHE A 54 17.56 -11.39 -7.54
N THR A 55 18.32 -10.93 -8.53
CA THR A 55 19.55 -10.17 -8.31
C THR A 55 19.22 -8.76 -7.77
N PRO A 56 20.15 -8.10 -7.06
CA PRO A 56 19.97 -6.71 -6.63
C PRO A 56 19.62 -5.75 -7.78
N GLU A 57 20.19 -5.98 -8.95
CA GLU A 57 19.97 -5.20 -10.16
C GLU A 57 18.52 -5.37 -10.67
N GLU A 58 18.06 -6.61 -10.85
CA GLU A 58 16.67 -6.91 -11.25
C GLU A 58 15.67 -6.36 -10.23
N ALA A 59 15.95 -6.53 -8.94
CA ALA A 59 15.10 -6.01 -7.88
C ALA A 59 14.92 -4.48 -7.97
N ASN A 60 16.00 -3.74 -8.28
CA ASN A 60 15.93 -2.30 -8.46
C ASN A 60 15.16 -1.92 -9.72
N GLU A 61 15.35 -2.66 -10.81
CA GLU A 61 14.65 -2.44 -12.07
C GLU A 61 13.12 -2.60 -11.90
N TYR A 62 12.68 -3.65 -11.20
CA TYR A 62 11.25 -3.85 -10.89
C TYR A 62 10.67 -2.75 -10.01
N ILE A 63 11.47 -2.19 -9.09
CA ILE A 63 11.03 -1.06 -8.25
C ILE A 63 10.89 0.20 -9.12
N GLU A 64 11.86 0.47 -9.99
CA GLU A 64 11.90 1.65 -10.85
C GLU A 64 10.80 1.64 -11.92
N PHE A 65 10.46 0.47 -12.46
CA PHE A 65 9.30 0.31 -13.34
C PHE A 65 7.95 0.57 -12.65
N GLY A 66 7.93 0.73 -11.32
CA GLY A 66 6.71 1.02 -10.59
C GLY A 66 5.82 -0.20 -10.38
N THR A 67 6.41 -1.39 -10.24
CA THR A 67 5.67 -2.64 -9.99
C THR A 67 4.73 -2.54 -8.79
N LEU A 68 5.09 -1.76 -7.76
CA LEU A 68 4.23 -1.45 -6.61
C LEU A 68 2.94 -0.71 -6.98
N ASN A 69 3.01 0.23 -7.92
CA ASN A 69 1.83 0.95 -8.40
C ASN A 69 0.88 0.00 -9.14
N VAL A 70 1.46 -0.86 -9.98
CA VAL A 70 0.71 -1.89 -10.72
C VAL A 70 0.04 -2.88 -9.76
N MET A 71 0.78 -3.34 -8.75
CA MET A 71 0.26 -4.24 -7.71
C MET A 71 -0.93 -3.62 -6.97
N PHE A 72 -0.86 -2.33 -6.60
CA PHE A 72 -1.95 -1.65 -5.90
C PHE A 72 -3.19 -1.46 -6.78
N VAL A 73 -3.00 -1.09 -8.05
CA VAL A 73 -4.09 -0.93 -9.02
C VAL A 73 -4.79 -2.26 -9.28
N LEU A 74 -4.03 -3.32 -9.52
CA LEU A 74 -4.58 -4.64 -9.80
C LEU A 74 -5.19 -5.30 -8.57
N GLY A 75 -4.44 -5.43 -7.48
CA GLY A 75 -4.87 -6.18 -6.31
C GLY A 75 -5.90 -5.45 -5.45
N GLY A 76 -5.68 -4.18 -5.16
CA GLY A 76 -6.56 -3.42 -4.26
C GLY A 76 -7.72 -2.76 -5.00
N ARG A 77 -7.39 -1.87 -5.93
CA ARG A 77 -8.37 -0.98 -6.55
C ARG A 77 -9.31 -1.70 -7.49
N SER A 78 -8.81 -2.57 -8.36
CA SER A 78 -9.65 -3.24 -9.34
C SER A 78 -10.69 -4.15 -8.66
N ILE A 79 -10.27 -4.92 -7.65
CA ILE A 79 -11.16 -5.79 -6.87
C ILE A 79 -12.20 -4.95 -6.13
N GLY A 80 -11.78 -3.86 -5.48
CA GLY A 80 -12.70 -2.94 -4.80
C GLY A 80 -13.72 -2.30 -5.74
N PHE A 81 -13.30 -1.87 -6.94
CA PHE A 81 -14.21 -1.32 -7.94
C PHE A 81 -15.22 -2.35 -8.45
N ILE A 82 -14.77 -3.57 -8.73
CA ILE A 82 -15.65 -4.66 -9.17
C ILE A 82 -16.65 -4.99 -8.07
N SER A 83 -16.18 -5.12 -6.83
CA SER A 83 -17.05 -5.41 -5.69
C SER A 83 -18.09 -4.31 -5.46
N ASN A 84 -17.69 -3.04 -5.51
CA ASN A 84 -18.61 -1.91 -5.36
C ASN A 84 -19.63 -1.85 -6.50
N HIS A 85 -19.21 -2.14 -7.74
CA HIS A 85 -20.12 -2.21 -8.88
C HIS A 85 -21.15 -3.33 -8.75
N LEU A 86 -20.74 -4.51 -8.27
CA LEU A 86 -21.65 -5.62 -8.00
C LEU A 86 -22.59 -5.31 -6.83
N ASP A 87 -22.07 -4.66 -5.79
CA ASP A 87 -22.86 -4.24 -4.63
C ASP A 87 -23.96 -3.23 -5.01
N GLN A 88 -23.63 -2.22 -5.81
CA GLN A 88 -24.62 -1.24 -6.30
C GLN A 88 -25.74 -1.89 -7.11
N LYS A 89 -25.41 -2.92 -7.90
CA LYS A 89 -26.41 -3.72 -8.64
C LYS A 89 -27.30 -4.54 -7.71
N ASN A 90 -26.72 -5.18 -6.70
CA ASN A 90 -27.47 -5.95 -5.70
C ASN A 90 -28.43 -5.07 -4.89
N LEU A 91 -28.00 -3.84 -4.59
CA LEU A 91 -28.80 -2.85 -3.86
C LEU A 91 -29.84 -2.12 -4.74
N CYS A 92 -29.93 -2.43 -6.05
CA CYS A 92 -30.79 -1.72 -7.01
C CYS A 92 -30.65 -0.20 -6.91
N SER A 93 -29.41 0.26 -6.74
CA SER A 93 -29.10 1.67 -6.46
C SER A 93 -29.61 2.56 -7.60
N SER A 94 -30.33 3.62 -7.25
CA SER A 94 -30.85 4.60 -8.22
C SER A 94 -29.73 5.42 -8.85
N LEU A 95 -30.00 6.05 -10.00
CA LEU A 95 -29.01 6.89 -10.68
C LEU A 95 -28.55 8.04 -9.75
N PRO A 96 -27.25 8.11 -9.38
CA PRO A 96 -26.78 9.16 -8.49
C PRO A 96 -26.90 10.53 -9.19
N ARG A 97 -27.46 11.51 -8.47
CA ARG A 97 -27.44 12.92 -8.86
C ARG A 97 -26.71 13.69 -7.77
N HIS A 98 -25.76 14.52 -8.18
CA HIS A 98 -25.02 15.36 -7.24
C HIS A 98 -25.92 16.51 -6.75
N PRO A 99 -25.92 16.84 -5.45
CA PRO A 99 -26.77 17.90 -4.91
C PRO A 99 -26.35 19.26 -5.44
N ALA A 100 -27.34 20.07 -5.84
CA ALA A 100 -27.11 21.36 -6.51
C ALA A 100 -26.37 22.41 -5.65
N SER A 101 -26.27 22.20 -4.34
CA SER A 101 -25.54 23.08 -3.41
C SER A 101 -24.03 22.93 -3.48
N GLU A 102 -23.51 21.83 -4.05
CA GLU A 102 -22.06 21.54 -4.11
C GLU A 102 -21.40 22.03 -5.42
N GLY A 103 -22.17 22.67 -6.30
CA GLY A 103 -21.76 23.12 -7.64
C GLY A 103 -21.60 24.63 -7.85
N PHE A 104 -21.53 25.45 -6.79
CA PHE A 104 -21.27 26.90 -6.94
C PHE A 104 -19.81 27.20 -6.58
N ILE A 105 -18.94 27.03 -7.56
CA ILE A 105 -17.61 27.63 -7.59
C ILE A 105 -17.80 29.05 -8.13
N HIS A 106 -17.58 30.06 -7.28
CA HIS A 106 -17.45 31.47 -7.67
C HIS A 106 -16.13 31.74 -8.38
#